data_AF-A0A9P0A8E6-F1
#
_entry.id   AF-A0A9P0A8E6-F1
#
_cell.length_a   1.000
_cell.length_b   1.000
_cell.length_c   1.000
_cell.angle_alpha   90.00
_cell.angle_beta   90.00
_cell.angle_gamma   90.00
#
_symmetry.space_group_name_H-M   'P 1'
#
loop_
_entity.id
_entity.type
_entity.pdbx_description
1 polymer ?
#
loop_
_entity_poly.entity_id
_entity_poly.type
_entity_poly.pdbx_seq_one_letter_code
_entity_poly.pdbx_strand_id
1 'polypeptide(L)'
;MPGAVLIFALCVFGSTLAVDRTLEPGAHGRDVVETVVYRIHRSRVFPDDRDFFRRVAYTESNFGDDPRTYRNGYYGGIWQFDGLKTTQHDGPYDVITPQLKSIHAAIKQRMGIDWMQVKKEDLLKPFYSGLAARIHIEQTRLSRGPIPDDIHGQDIYWKDWYHTHEMKYGDYERRAYELLEEDMRTAGGKLDMVMVVDGSASIGLSNFRSALASLARLVNIFDLQEANVGMVTYSDKVTSIIPLVNELNMTQLQAAIRQTRYPCSNTNTYAGMMAAIDEFKKLPGARKELGIPQLMVVFTDGEHNVEPDPGVSAVKAAEAGIITCSFGIGNSIHDDELLRIANNESDFKFNTNSYDTLTEQIVLIARRAKTVPQTPKMGSETEETLKEIGDKRYYRLGVPDNGTTIILINERGETRGYWTYSNERPSSAFYDGVITAGETFIPPPPQRVSSGEVRQRREAIQDPPKRDVMIALESFSTDSRVRMKIAAGDVTTSGATRVDVTCFVLATVLTFTVSLLK
;
A
#
# COMPACT_ATOMS: atom_id res chain seq x y z
N MET A 1 -10.12 21.18 -61.30
CA MET A 1 -10.98 21.02 -60.12
C MET A 1 -10.46 19.83 -59.34
N PRO A 2 -10.16 20.01 -58.04
CA PRO A 2 -9.12 19.25 -57.36
C PRO A 2 -9.62 17.91 -56.81
N GLY A 3 -8.64 17.06 -56.52
CA GLY A 3 -8.76 15.62 -56.31
C GLY A 3 -9.26 15.20 -54.94
N ALA A 4 -9.81 13.99 -54.90
CA ALA A 4 -10.21 13.30 -53.70
C ALA A 4 -8.97 12.91 -52.88
N VAL A 5 -8.89 13.41 -51.65
CA VAL A 5 -7.94 12.96 -50.65
C VAL A 5 -8.62 11.87 -49.82
N LEU A 6 -8.21 10.63 -50.04
CA LEU A 6 -8.56 9.49 -49.20
C LEU A 6 -7.78 9.62 -47.89
N ILE A 7 -8.43 10.07 -46.82
CA ILE A 7 -7.83 10.07 -45.47
C ILE A 7 -7.96 8.65 -44.94
N PHE A 8 -6.87 7.87 -45.04
CA PHE A 8 -6.71 6.67 -44.24
C PHE A 8 -6.58 7.11 -42.77
N ALA A 9 -7.64 6.90 -41.99
CA ALA A 9 -7.56 6.92 -40.55
C ALA A 9 -6.70 5.72 -40.13
N LEU A 10 -5.41 5.97 -39.89
CA LEU A 10 -4.55 5.05 -39.16
C LEU A 10 -5.11 4.92 -37.74
N CYS A 11 -5.82 3.83 -37.47
CA CYS A 11 -6.02 3.33 -36.12
C CYS A 11 -4.63 2.97 -35.57
N VAL A 12 -4.00 3.94 -34.91
CA VAL A 12 -2.87 3.67 -34.03
C VAL A 12 -3.45 2.86 -32.87
N PHE A 13 -3.20 1.55 -32.87
CA PHE A 13 -3.26 0.77 -31.64
C PHE A 13 -2.20 1.35 -30.71
N GLY A 14 -2.60 2.33 -29.90
CA GLY A 14 -1.78 2.85 -28.83
C GLY A 14 -1.50 1.70 -27.88
N SER A 15 -0.30 1.14 -27.94
CA SER A 15 0.25 0.40 -26.81
C SER A 15 0.14 1.32 -25.60
N THR A 16 -0.79 1.03 -24.70
CA THR A 16 -0.98 1.76 -23.45
C THR A 16 0.30 1.61 -22.64
N LEU A 17 1.20 2.58 -22.79
CA LEU A 17 2.42 2.66 -22.00
C LEU A 17 2.00 2.90 -20.55
N ALA A 18 2.53 2.08 -19.64
CA ALA A 18 2.33 2.27 -18.21
C ALA A 18 2.71 3.70 -17.83
N VAL A 19 1.80 4.37 -17.13
CA VAL A 19 2.06 5.68 -16.54
C VAL A 19 2.85 5.47 -15.26
N ASP A 20 3.95 6.21 -15.12
CA ASP A 20 4.83 6.15 -13.96
C ASP A 20 5.33 7.56 -13.63
N ARG A 21 4.53 8.27 -12.84
CA ARG A 21 4.81 9.64 -12.42
C ARG A 21 6.03 9.73 -11.51
N THR A 22 6.50 8.62 -10.93
CA THR A 22 7.70 8.64 -10.09
C THR A 22 8.98 8.95 -10.90
N LEU A 23 8.91 8.79 -12.22
CA LEU A 23 9.99 9.09 -13.17
C LEU A 23 9.77 10.39 -13.95
N GLU A 24 8.68 11.11 -13.67
CA GLU A 24 8.38 12.42 -14.27
C GLU A 24 9.02 13.54 -13.46
N PRO A 25 9.84 14.41 -14.08
CA PRO A 25 10.40 15.57 -13.39
C PRO A 25 9.31 16.46 -12.78
N GLY A 26 9.45 16.80 -11.50
CA GLY A 26 8.53 17.70 -10.79
C GLY A 26 7.22 17.06 -10.34
N ALA A 27 7.00 15.76 -10.57
CA ALA A 27 5.83 15.08 -10.04
C ALA A 27 5.83 15.10 -8.50
N HIS A 28 4.65 15.26 -7.89
CA HIS A 28 4.48 15.42 -6.46
C HIS A 28 3.14 14.85 -5.99
N GLY A 29 2.93 14.88 -4.67
CA GLY A 29 1.72 14.43 -3.99
C GLY A 29 1.88 13.05 -3.33
N ARG A 30 0.95 12.75 -2.43
CA ARG A 30 0.93 11.53 -1.60
C ARG A 30 1.11 10.25 -2.44
N ASP A 31 0.37 10.08 -3.52
CA ASP A 31 0.46 8.88 -4.37
C ASP A 31 1.84 8.66 -4.99
N VAL A 32 2.52 9.74 -5.38
CA VAL A 32 3.87 9.68 -5.96
C VAL A 32 4.85 9.21 -4.88
N VAL A 33 4.78 9.79 -3.68
CA VAL A 33 5.64 9.41 -2.55
C VAL A 33 5.38 7.97 -2.11
N GLU A 34 4.12 7.58 -1.93
CA GLU A 34 3.75 6.22 -1.52
C GLU A 34 4.28 5.18 -2.53
N THR A 35 4.22 5.49 -3.83
CA THR A 35 4.77 4.63 -4.89
C THR A 35 6.30 4.54 -4.80
N VAL A 36 7.00 5.66 -4.59
CA VAL A 36 8.46 5.69 -4.44
C VAL A 36 8.89 4.90 -3.20
N VAL A 37 8.27 5.16 -2.05
CA VAL A 37 8.53 4.45 -0.78
C VAL A 37 8.32 2.95 -0.96
N TYR A 38 7.19 2.56 -1.57
CA TYR A 38 6.88 1.15 -1.84
C TYR A 38 7.96 0.47 -2.68
N ARG A 39 8.38 1.08 -3.79
CA ARG A 39 9.41 0.52 -4.69
C ARG A 39 10.77 0.40 -4.02
N ILE A 40 11.16 1.42 -3.25
CA ILE A 40 12.43 1.41 -2.50
C ILE A 40 12.41 0.31 -1.43
N HIS A 41 11.35 0.17 -0.65
CA HIS A 41 11.25 -0.87 0.37
C HIS A 41 11.22 -2.28 -0.25
N ARG A 42 10.43 -2.46 -1.32
CA ARG A 42 10.33 -3.74 -2.04
C ARG A 42 11.65 -4.19 -2.65
N SER A 43 12.54 -3.26 -3.01
CA SER A 43 13.87 -3.59 -3.55
C SER A 43 14.75 -4.37 -2.57
N ARG A 44 14.48 -4.25 -1.26
CA ARG A 44 15.27 -4.80 -0.15
C ARG A 44 16.75 -4.39 -0.19
N VAL A 45 17.07 -3.28 -0.89
CA VAL A 45 18.41 -2.67 -0.87
C VAL A 45 18.71 -2.06 0.48
N PHE A 46 17.68 -1.46 1.09
CA PHE A 46 17.80 -0.79 2.37
C PHE A 46 17.00 -1.51 3.45
N PRO A 47 17.45 -1.48 4.71
CA PRO A 47 16.69 -2.01 5.84
C PRO A 47 15.42 -1.19 6.09
N ASP A 48 14.51 -1.76 6.89
CA ASP A 48 13.37 -1.03 7.45
C ASP A 48 13.85 0.24 8.16
N ASP A 49 13.13 1.32 7.91
CA ASP A 49 13.45 2.66 8.36
C ASP A 49 12.41 3.22 9.34
N ARG A 50 11.46 2.39 9.81
CA ARG A 50 10.44 2.79 10.77
C ARG A 50 9.52 3.92 10.26
N ASP A 51 9.21 3.91 8.96
CA ASP A 51 8.44 4.93 8.23
C ASP A 51 9.13 6.32 8.16
N PHE A 52 10.39 6.42 8.61
CA PHE A 52 11.13 7.67 8.68
C PHE A 52 11.25 8.36 7.33
N PHE A 53 11.62 7.65 6.27
CA PHE A 53 11.79 8.17 4.91
C PHE A 53 10.50 8.78 4.37
N ARG A 54 9.35 8.16 4.65
CA ARG A 54 8.04 8.69 4.28
C ARG A 54 7.70 9.95 5.07
N ARG A 55 7.93 9.94 6.39
CA ARG A 55 7.73 11.11 7.25
C ARG A 55 8.62 12.28 6.84
N VAL A 56 9.87 12.03 6.44
CA VAL A 56 10.76 13.06 5.89
C VAL A 56 10.15 13.70 4.63
N ALA A 57 9.60 12.93 3.69
CA ALA A 57 8.94 13.48 2.51
C ALA A 57 7.78 14.44 2.87
N TYR A 58 7.00 14.11 3.89
CA TYR A 58 5.92 14.96 4.38
C TYR A 58 6.46 16.19 5.12
N THR A 59 7.44 16.00 6.00
CA THR A 59 8.03 17.06 6.81
C THR A 59 8.73 18.13 5.96
N GLU A 60 9.56 17.69 5.01
CA GLU A 60 10.41 18.57 4.20
C GLU A 60 9.63 19.36 3.15
N SER A 61 8.57 18.78 2.58
CA SER A 61 7.93 19.36 1.40
C SER A 61 6.42 19.12 1.28
N ASN A 62 5.78 18.56 2.30
CA ASN A 62 4.38 18.13 2.22
C ASN A 62 4.14 17.19 1.01
N PHE A 63 4.95 16.13 0.91
CA PHE A 63 4.95 15.22 -0.25
C PHE A 63 5.22 15.91 -1.61
N GLY A 64 5.90 17.06 -1.58
CA GLY A 64 6.24 17.86 -2.74
C GLY A 64 5.20 18.94 -3.09
N ASP A 65 4.11 19.05 -2.32
CA ASP A 65 3.07 20.07 -2.53
C ASP A 65 3.51 21.47 -2.04
N ASP A 66 4.60 21.59 -1.27
CA ASP A 66 5.19 22.91 -0.96
C ASP A 66 5.67 23.57 -2.28
N PRO A 67 5.23 24.80 -2.61
CA PRO A 67 5.63 25.49 -3.85
C PRO A 67 7.14 25.69 -4.01
N ARG A 68 7.92 25.57 -2.92
CA ARG A 68 9.39 25.72 -2.92
C ARG A 68 10.13 24.41 -3.16
N THR A 69 9.42 23.28 -3.27
CA THR A 69 9.99 21.94 -3.45
C THR A 69 10.94 21.89 -4.65
N TYR A 70 10.44 22.30 -5.83
CA TYR A 70 11.15 22.30 -7.11
C TYR A 70 11.58 23.71 -7.53
N ARG A 71 12.34 24.38 -6.66
CA ARG A 71 12.84 25.74 -6.92
C ARG A 71 14.02 25.74 -7.90
N ASN A 72 14.14 26.82 -8.68
CA ASN A 72 15.18 26.94 -9.70
C ASN A 72 16.59 26.79 -9.11
N GLY A 73 17.43 25.98 -9.76
CA GLY A 73 18.81 25.71 -9.33
C GLY A 73 18.96 24.73 -8.16
N TYR A 74 17.86 24.15 -7.65
CA TYR A 74 17.86 23.17 -6.58
C TYR A 74 17.30 21.82 -7.05
N TYR A 75 18.00 20.74 -6.70
CA TYR A 75 17.71 19.39 -7.21
C TYR A 75 17.33 18.41 -6.10
N GLY A 76 16.93 18.88 -4.91
CA GLY A 76 16.65 18.01 -3.78
C GLY A 76 15.32 17.24 -3.86
N GLY A 77 14.46 17.58 -4.83
CA GLY A 77 13.15 16.95 -5.04
C GLY A 77 12.26 16.95 -3.79
N ILE A 78 11.37 15.98 -3.68
CA ILE A 78 10.42 15.88 -2.56
C ILE A 78 11.14 15.78 -1.21
N TRP A 79 12.27 15.10 -1.14
CA TRP A 79 13.00 14.87 0.10
C TRP A 79 13.94 16.01 0.51
N GLN A 80 14.02 17.09 -0.28
CA GLN A 80 14.89 18.23 -0.01
C GLN A 80 16.36 17.83 0.29
N PHE A 81 16.87 16.86 -0.47
CA PHE A 81 18.26 16.41 -0.38
C PHE A 81 18.96 16.52 -1.74
N ASP A 82 19.78 17.56 -1.93
CA ASP A 82 20.50 17.84 -3.19
C ASP A 82 21.98 17.36 -3.17
N GLY A 83 22.35 16.61 -2.12
CA GLY A 83 23.68 16.06 -1.88
C GLY A 83 24.06 14.87 -2.77
N LEU A 84 23.72 14.85 -4.07
CA LEU A 84 24.02 13.71 -4.96
C LEU A 84 25.49 13.25 -4.86
N LYS A 85 26.43 14.20 -4.82
CA LYS A 85 27.87 13.90 -4.75
C LYS A 85 28.21 13.03 -3.53
N THR A 86 27.60 13.27 -2.37
CA THR A 86 27.89 12.50 -1.14
C THR A 86 27.32 11.08 -1.18
N THR A 87 26.33 10.84 -2.05
CA THR A 87 25.76 9.51 -2.29
C THR A 87 26.50 8.73 -3.38
N GLN A 88 27.36 9.39 -4.16
CA GLN A 88 28.25 8.76 -5.14
C GLN A 88 29.66 8.56 -4.56
N HIS A 89 30.09 9.47 -3.68
CA HIS A 89 31.40 9.48 -3.07
C HIS A 89 31.30 9.94 -1.60
N ASP A 90 31.84 9.15 -0.67
CA ASP A 90 31.71 9.39 0.77
C ASP A 90 33.03 9.32 1.55
N GLY A 91 34.15 9.17 0.85
CA GLY A 91 35.49 9.25 1.40
C GLY A 91 36.24 10.54 1.02
N PRO A 92 37.39 10.82 1.67
CA PRO A 92 38.25 11.94 1.28
C PRO A 92 38.71 11.75 -0.17
N TYR A 93 38.81 12.84 -0.93
CA TYR A 93 39.24 12.84 -2.34
C TYR A 93 38.35 12.02 -3.29
N ASP A 94 37.02 12.08 -3.10
CA ASP A 94 36.03 11.42 -3.94
C ASP A 94 36.16 9.87 -3.98
N VAL A 95 36.64 9.28 -2.87
CA VAL A 95 36.70 7.82 -2.69
C VAL A 95 35.30 7.26 -2.40
N ILE A 96 35.05 6.02 -2.81
CA ILE A 96 33.83 5.26 -2.52
C ILE A 96 34.15 4.20 -1.45
N THR A 97 33.55 4.31 -0.26
CA THR A 97 33.73 3.34 0.82
C THR A 97 33.21 1.95 0.43
N PRO A 98 33.67 0.86 1.06
CA PRO A 98 33.14 -0.49 0.83
C PRO A 98 31.61 -0.57 1.06
N GLN A 99 31.09 0.14 2.05
CA GLN A 99 29.67 0.22 2.36
C GLN A 99 28.90 0.87 1.20
N LEU A 100 29.35 2.03 0.72
CA LEU A 100 28.68 2.71 -0.39
C LEU A 100 28.77 1.92 -1.70
N LYS A 101 29.90 1.25 -1.97
CA LYS A 101 30.03 0.32 -3.10
C LYS A 101 29.00 -0.81 -3.04
N SER A 102 28.75 -1.36 -1.84
CA SER A 102 27.74 -2.40 -1.63
C SER A 102 26.33 -1.89 -1.96
N ILE A 103 26.00 -0.67 -1.50
CA ILE A 103 24.72 -0.03 -1.80
C ILE A 103 24.57 0.18 -3.31
N HIS A 104 25.57 0.72 -4.00
CA HIS A 104 25.52 0.91 -5.46
C HIS A 104 25.34 -0.42 -6.21
N ALA A 105 26.06 -1.47 -5.80
CA ALA A 105 25.93 -2.79 -6.38
C ALA A 105 24.52 -3.37 -6.18
N ALA A 106 23.95 -3.21 -4.98
CA ALA A 106 22.59 -3.64 -4.67
C ALA A 106 21.54 -2.86 -5.48
N ILE A 107 21.67 -1.54 -5.60
CA ILE A 107 20.80 -0.70 -6.46
C ILE A 107 20.87 -1.18 -7.90
N LYS A 108 22.08 -1.39 -8.45
CA LYS A 108 22.26 -1.87 -9.81
C LYS A 108 21.63 -3.24 -10.02
N GLN A 109 21.80 -4.16 -9.07
CA GLN A 109 21.24 -5.51 -9.14
C GLN A 109 19.72 -5.53 -9.01
N ARG A 110 19.16 -4.79 -8.06
CA ARG A 110 17.74 -4.88 -7.68
C ARG A 110 16.85 -3.93 -8.47
N MET A 111 17.39 -2.80 -8.92
CA MET A 111 16.64 -1.73 -9.60
C MET A 111 17.13 -1.45 -11.02
N GLY A 112 18.26 -2.03 -11.45
CA GLY A 112 18.82 -1.80 -12.78
C GLY A 112 19.41 -0.40 -12.98
N ILE A 113 19.71 0.32 -11.90
CA ILE A 113 20.21 1.70 -11.95
C ILE A 113 21.72 1.71 -11.67
N ASP A 114 22.49 2.23 -12.62
CA ASP A 114 23.89 2.57 -12.37
C ASP A 114 23.97 3.92 -11.66
N TRP A 115 24.03 3.90 -10.33
CA TRP A 115 23.96 5.12 -9.51
C TRP A 115 25.07 6.13 -9.82
N MET A 116 26.22 5.66 -10.31
CA MET A 116 27.34 6.52 -10.70
C MET A 116 27.08 7.30 -11.99
N GLN A 117 26.08 6.92 -12.78
CA GLN A 117 25.68 7.62 -14.00
C GLN A 117 24.56 8.64 -13.79
N VAL A 118 23.93 8.63 -12.61
CA VAL A 118 22.85 9.55 -12.25
C VAL A 118 23.41 10.97 -12.17
N LYS A 119 22.70 11.92 -12.77
CA LYS A 119 23.06 13.34 -12.77
C LYS A 119 22.16 14.12 -11.83
N LYS A 120 22.55 15.35 -11.47
CA LYS A 120 21.75 16.20 -10.57
C LYS A 120 20.35 16.45 -11.13
N GLU A 121 20.22 16.59 -12.45
CA GLU A 121 18.95 16.82 -13.13
C GLU A 121 17.99 15.63 -13.00
N ASP A 122 18.50 14.41 -12.82
CA ASP A 122 17.65 13.24 -12.61
C ASP A 122 16.92 13.31 -11.26
N LEU A 123 17.46 14.00 -10.26
CA LEU A 123 16.81 14.17 -8.95
C LEU A 123 15.58 15.08 -9.01
N LEU A 124 15.28 15.72 -10.15
CA LEU A 124 13.96 16.32 -10.36
C LEU A 124 12.85 15.26 -10.40
N LYS A 125 13.20 14.00 -10.69
CA LYS A 125 12.27 12.87 -10.71
C LYS A 125 12.16 12.28 -9.30
N PRO A 126 10.95 12.12 -8.74
CA PRO A 126 10.73 11.66 -7.36
C PRO A 126 11.49 10.40 -6.99
N PHE A 127 11.52 9.39 -7.86
CA PHE A 127 12.22 8.13 -7.59
C PHE A 127 13.72 8.32 -7.37
N TYR A 128 14.38 9.15 -8.18
CA TYR A 128 15.82 9.42 -8.06
C TYR A 128 16.13 10.32 -6.86
N SER A 129 15.33 11.38 -6.60
CA SER A 129 15.50 12.16 -5.37
C SER A 129 15.29 11.33 -4.10
N GLY A 130 14.29 10.45 -4.11
CA GLY A 130 14.02 9.55 -3.00
C GLY A 130 15.14 8.54 -2.80
N LEU A 131 15.69 8.00 -3.88
CA LEU A 131 16.85 7.10 -3.79
C LEU A 131 18.10 7.80 -3.26
N ALA A 132 18.36 9.04 -3.67
CA ALA A 132 19.46 9.85 -3.13
C ALA A 132 19.30 10.09 -1.62
N ALA A 133 18.11 10.52 -1.20
CA ALA A 133 17.79 10.71 0.21
C ALA A 133 17.89 9.40 1.01
N ARG A 134 17.43 8.26 0.44
CA ARG A 134 17.51 6.97 1.13
C ARG A 134 18.94 6.46 1.29
N ILE A 135 19.83 6.72 0.31
CA ILE A 135 21.27 6.43 0.45
C ILE A 135 21.87 7.27 1.58
N HIS A 136 21.56 8.57 1.63
CA HIS A 136 22.01 9.45 2.71
C HIS A 136 21.55 8.99 4.09
N ILE A 137 20.26 8.62 4.22
CA ILE A 137 19.70 8.04 5.44
C ILE A 137 20.45 6.76 5.82
N GLU A 138 20.80 5.91 4.86
CA GLU A 138 21.53 4.67 5.12
C GLU A 138 22.97 4.92 5.59
N GLN A 139 23.69 5.84 4.94
CA GLN A 139 25.04 6.23 5.35
C GLN A 139 25.04 6.83 6.76
N THR A 140 24.03 7.64 7.07
CA THR A 140 23.81 8.17 8.42
C THR A 140 23.57 7.04 9.41
N ARG A 141 22.69 6.08 9.09
CA ARG A 141 22.41 4.93 9.95
C ARG A 141 23.66 4.11 10.26
N LEU A 142 24.47 3.85 9.25
CA LEU A 142 25.71 3.09 9.37
C LEU A 142 26.78 3.80 10.20
N SER A 143 26.79 5.14 10.22
CA SER A 143 27.81 5.93 10.92
C SER A 143 27.38 6.47 12.28
N ARG A 144 26.07 6.67 12.50
CA ARG A 144 25.50 7.32 13.70
C ARG A 144 24.63 6.40 14.55
N GLY A 145 24.22 5.25 14.02
CA GLY A 145 23.34 4.30 14.71
C GLY A 145 21.96 4.16 14.06
N PRO A 146 21.13 3.23 14.57
CA PRO A 146 19.83 2.92 13.99
C PRO A 146 18.88 4.12 14.03
N ILE A 147 17.93 4.15 13.09
CA ILE A 147 16.83 5.12 13.11
C ILE A 147 15.93 4.76 14.30
N PRO A 148 15.59 5.72 15.19
CA PRO A 148 14.68 5.47 16.31
C PRO A 148 13.31 4.99 15.84
N ASP A 149 12.65 4.16 16.64
CA ASP A 149 11.32 3.61 16.33
C ASP A 149 10.17 4.43 16.91
N ASP A 150 10.47 5.48 17.67
CA ASP A 150 9.54 6.49 18.16
C ASP A 150 9.66 7.83 17.40
N ILE A 151 8.54 8.56 17.27
CA ILE A 151 8.48 9.84 16.54
C ILE A 151 9.44 10.88 17.14
N HIS A 152 9.53 10.96 18.46
CA HIS A 152 10.37 11.96 19.12
C HIS A 152 11.87 11.70 18.86
N GLY A 153 12.31 10.45 18.97
CA GLY A 153 13.65 10.02 18.58
C GLY A 153 13.91 10.28 17.10
N GLN A 154 12.94 10.04 16.22
CA GLN A 154 13.05 10.36 14.79
C GLN A 154 13.17 11.87 14.53
N ASP A 155 12.47 12.71 15.28
CA ASP A 155 12.60 14.17 15.22
C ASP A 155 14.03 14.61 15.56
N ILE A 156 14.60 14.07 16.64
CA ILE A 156 16.00 14.31 17.02
C ILE A 156 16.94 13.81 15.92
N TYR A 157 16.75 12.59 15.43
CA TYR A 157 17.57 12.00 14.37
C TYR A 157 17.53 12.83 13.08
N TRP A 158 16.35 13.31 12.69
CA TRP A 158 16.17 14.18 11.54
C TRP A 158 16.87 15.53 11.74
N LYS A 159 16.71 16.18 12.89
CA LYS A 159 17.39 17.46 13.23
C LYS A 159 18.91 17.33 13.19
N ASP A 160 19.43 16.29 13.84
CA ASP A 160 20.87 16.12 14.04
C ASP A 160 21.61 15.64 12.80
N TRP A 161 20.93 14.95 11.87
CA TRP A 161 21.63 14.25 10.77
C TRP A 161 21.04 14.42 9.37
N TYR A 162 19.78 14.85 9.25
CA TYR A 162 19.13 15.08 7.95
C TYR A 162 19.03 16.58 7.63
N HIS A 163 18.47 17.37 8.56
CA HIS A 163 18.14 18.79 8.39
C HIS A 163 19.17 19.74 9.03
N THR A 164 20.43 19.30 9.14
CA THR A 164 21.50 19.94 9.92
C THR A 164 21.87 21.37 9.52
N HIS A 165 21.45 21.84 8.34
CA HIS A 165 21.91 23.10 7.75
C HIS A 165 20.89 24.25 7.80
N GLU A 166 19.68 24.03 8.36
CA GLU A 166 18.70 25.08 8.59
C GLU A 166 18.36 25.19 10.08
N MET A 167 18.83 26.26 10.74
CA MET A 167 18.50 26.58 12.16
C MET A 167 17.06 27.08 12.30
N LYS A 168 16.07 26.27 11.90
CA LYS A 168 14.68 26.44 12.29
C LYS A 168 14.29 25.20 13.08
N TYR A 169 13.76 25.40 14.30
CA TYR A 169 13.14 24.34 15.08
C TYR A 169 12.10 23.67 14.18
N GLY A 170 12.49 22.54 13.60
CA GLY A 170 11.70 21.87 12.60
C GLY A 170 10.51 21.19 13.25
N ASP A 171 9.45 21.17 12.48
CA ASP A 171 8.12 20.76 12.88
C ASP A 171 7.90 19.25 12.66
N TYR A 172 8.98 18.46 12.64
CA TYR A 172 8.92 17.05 12.26
C TYR A 172 7.95 16.28 13.15
N GLU A 173 8.10 16.41 14.47
CA GLU A 173 7.25 15.70 15.42
C GLU A 173 5.76 16.04 15.21
N ARG A 174 5.42 17.33 15.08
CA ARG A 174 4.03 17.76 14.78
C ARG A 174 3.54 17.19 13.45
N ARG A 175 4.33 17.33 12.39
CA ARG A 175 3.98 16.84 11.05
C ARG A 175 3.85 15.32 10.98
N ALA A 176 4.68 14.60 11.72
CA ALA A 176 4.57 13.15 11.84
C ALA A 176 3.25 12.78 12.51
N TYR A 177 2.85 13.45 13.60
CA TYR A 177 1.54 13.23 14.22
C TYR A 177 0.36 13.63 13.34
N GLU A 178 0.44 14.76 12.63
CA GLU A 178 -0.57 15.16 11.63
C GLU A 178 -0.76 14.07 10.58
N LEU A 179 0.35 13.52 10.07
CA LEU A 179 0.33 12.46 9.08
C LEU A 179 -0.24 11.15 9.62
N LEU A 180 0.08 10.78 10.87
CA LEU A 180 -0.52 9.63 11.53
C LEU A 180 -2.04 9.82 11.69
N GLU A 181 -2.50 11.01 12.06
CA GLU A 181 -3.93 11.30 12.18
C GLU A 181 -4.64 11.18 10.83
N GLU A 182 -4.08 11.73 9.76
CA GLU A 182 -4.61 11.58 8.41
C GLU A 182 -4.72 10.11 8.00
N ASP A 183 -3.66 9.33 8.28
CA ASP A 183 -3.63 7.89 7.99
C ASP A 183 -4.62 7.11 8.85
N MET A 184 -5.08 7.63 9.98
CA MET A 184 -6.08 6.99 10.84
C MET A 184 -7.52 7.40 10.51
N ARG A 185 -7.75 8.55 9.85
CA ARG A 185 -9.10 9.06 9.51
C ARG A 185 -9.79 8.29 8.38
N THR A 186 -9.06 7.87 7.36
CA THR A 186 -9.63 7.19 6.19
C THR A 186 -10.21 5.83 6.57
N ALA A 187 -11.45 5.51 6.22
CA ALA A 187 -11.98 4.18 6.52
C ALA A 187 -11.39 3.14 5.56
N GLY A 188 -10.94 2.01 6.10
CA GLY A 188 -10.61 0.85 5.28
C GLY A 188 -11.83 0.30 4.56
N GLY A 189 -11.62 -0.45 3.47
CA GLY A 189 -12.70 -1.21 2.85
C GLY A 189 -13.15 -2.40 3.69
N LYS A 190 -14.06 -3.19 3.12
CA LYS A 190 -14.54 -4.44 3.72
C LYS A 190 -13.36 -5.33 4.12
N LEU A 191 -13.37 -5.80 5.36
CA LEU A 191 -12.30 -6.62 5.92
C LEU A 191 -12.84 -7.52 7.03
N ASP A 192 -12.38 -8.76 7.09
CA ASP A 192 -12.54 -9.59 8.28
C ASP A 192 -11.19 -9.69 8.98
N MET A 193 -11.07 -9.20 10.21
CA MET A 193 -9.81 -9.15 10.93
C MET A 193 -9.89 -9.90 12.26
N VAL A 194 -8.91 -10.75 12.55
CA VAL A 194 -8.74 -11.32 13.89
C VAL A 194 -7.40 -10.89 14.46
N MET A 195 -7.44 -10.23 15.62
CA MET A 195 -6.26 -9.94 16.42
C MET A 195 -5.91 -11.14 17.30
N VAL A 196 -4.69 -11.64 17.18
CA VAL A 196 -4.16 -12.74 17.99
C VAL A 196 -3.13 -12.14 18.94
N VAL A 197 -3.49 -11.99 20.21
CA VAL A 197 -2.74 -11.17 21.15
C VAL A 197 -2.07 -12.05 22.19
N ASP A 198 -0.75 -11.96 22.29
CA ASP A 198 0.02 -12.62 23.32
C ASP A 198 -0.36 -12.09 24.71
N GLY A 199 -0.61 -13.00 25.63
CA GLY A 199 -0.91 -12.75 27.04
C GLY A 199 0.05 -13.49 27.97
N SER A 200 1.23 -13.87 27.46
CA SER A 200 2.26 -14.58 28.20
C SER A 200 2.89 -13.73 29.30
N ALA A 201 3.51 -14.40 30.27
CA ALA A 201 4.08 -13.78 31.47
C ALA A 201 5.24 -12.82 31.18
N SER A 202 5.96 -13.00 30.06
CA SER A 202 7.09 -12.14 29.63
C SER A 202 6.67 -10.69 29.39
N ILE A 203 5.44 -10.48 28.94
CA ILE A 203 4.91 -9.15 28.62
C ILE A 203 4.88 -8.27 29.86
N GLY A 204 4.34 -8.80 30.96
CA GLY A 204 4.04 -8.05 32.17
C GLY A 204 2.73 -7.24 32.05
N LEU A 205 2.07 -7.04 33.19
CA LEU A 205 0.71 -6.45 33.23
C LEU A 205 0.64 -5.03 32.64
N SER A 206 1.66 -4.20 32.86
CA SER A 206 1.67 -2.81 32.37
C SER A 206 1.71 -2.77 30.84
N ASN A 207 2.66 -3.50 30.24
CA ASN A 207 2.82 -3.60 28.80
C ASN A 207 1.58 -4.22 28.13
N PHE A 208 1.01 -5.26 28.73
CA PHE A 208 -0.22 -5.86 28.22
C PHE A 208 -1.37 -4.84 28.19
N ARG A 209 -1.53 -4.02 29.24
CA ARG A 209 -2.53 -2.95 29.25
C ARG A 209 -2.25 -1.86 28.21
N SER A 210 -0.99 -1.45 28.03
CA SER A 210 -0.59 -0.53 26.96
C SER A 210 -0.92 -1.11 25.58
N ALA A 211 -0.67 -2.40 25.36
CA ALA A 211 -1.03 -3.10 24.12
C ALA A 211 -2.53 -3.03 23.86
N LEU A 212 -3.37 -3.41 24.83
CA LEU A 212 -4.83 -3.34 24.70
C LEU A 212 -5.32 -1.91 24.45
N ALA A 213 -4.73 -0.90 25.08
CA ALA A 213 -5.08 0.49 24.85
C ALA A 213 -4.80 0.92 23.40
N SER A 214 -3.65 0.51 22.84
CA SER A 214 -3.29 0.73 21.45
C SER A 214 -4.23 -0.02 20.51
N LEU A 215 -4.48 -1.32 20.71
CA LEU A 215 -5.40 -2.11 19.89
C LEU A 215 -6.82 -1.55 19.88
N ALA A 216 -7.30 -1.01 21.01
CA ALA A 216 -8.58 -0.32 21.07
C ALA A 216 -8.60 0.97 20.22
N ARG A 217 -7.45 1.60 19.94
CA ARG A 217 -7.35 2.70 18.97
C ARG A 217 -7.31 2.19 17.53
N LEU A 218 -6.65 1.06 17.26
CA LEU A 218 -6.61 0.45 15.90
C LEU A 218 -8.01 0.29 15.35
N VAL A 219 -8.93 -0.25 16.16
CA VAL A 219 -10.28 -0.59 15.66
C VAL A 219 -11.08 0.62 15.18
N ASN A 220 -10.70 1.85 15.55
CA ASN A 220 -11.36 3.07 15.05
C ASN A 220 -11.22 3.28 13.54
N ILE A 221 -10.23 2.66 12.88
CA ILE A 221 -10.05 2.82 11.43
C ILE A 221 -11.10 2.06 10.61
N PHE A 222 -11.83 1.14 11.26
CA PHE A 222 -12.78 0.27 10.61
C PHE A 222 -14.19 0.82 10.72
N ASP A 223 -14.90 0.80 9.61
CA ASP A 223 -16.35 0.86 9.64
C ASP A 223 -16.88 -0.54 9.98
N LEU A 224 -17.51 -0.69 11.15
CA LEU A 224 -18.07 -1.99 11.58
C LEU A 224 -19.27 -2.46 10.73
N GLN A 225 -19.75 -1.64 9.80
CA GLN A 225 -20.69 -2.09 8.75
C GLN A 225 -19.99 -2.81 7.60
N GLU A 226 -18.73 -2.46 7.31
CA GLU A 226 -17.92 -3.06 6.25
C GLU A 226 -17.01 -4.17 6.79
N ALA A 227 -16.57 -4.03 8.04
CA ALA A 227 -15.56 -4.88 8.64
C ALA A 227 -16.05 -5.64 9.88
N ASN A 228 -15.63 -6.90 10.00
CA ASN A 228 -15.76 -7.67 11.23
C ASN A 228 -14.41 -7.71 11.94
N VAL A 229 -14.42 -7.47 13.26
CA VAL A 229 -13.21 -7.52 14.08
C VAL A 229 -13.41 -8.52 15.20
N GLY A 230 -12.56 -9.54 15.21
CA GLY A 230 -12.42 -10.52 16.28
C GLY A 230 -11.11 -10.33 17.05
N MET A 231 -11.06 -10.90 18.25
CA MET A 231 -9.86 -10.91 19.07
C MET A 231 -9.78 -12.20 19.89
N VAL A 232 -8.64 -12.86 19.82
CA VAL A 232 -8.27 -13.96 20.70
C VAL A 232 -7.03 -13.57 21.49
N THR A 233 -6.97 -13.96 22.75
CA THR A 233 -5.73 -13.93 23.54
C THR A 233 -5.19 -15.32 23.72
N TYR A 234 -3.87 -15.45 23.71
CA TYR A 234 -3.22 -16.73 23.94
C TYR A 234 -2.16 -16.65 25.02
N SER A 235 -2.03 -17.73 25.77
CA SER A 235 -0.91 -18.01 26.66
C SER A 235 -0.60 -19.52 26.59
N ASP A 236 -0.72 -20.25 27.69
CA ASP A 236 -0.92 -21.71 27.70
C ASP A 236 -2.24 -22.15 27.04
N LYS A 237 -3.29 -21.34 27.21
CA LYS A 237 -4.63 -21.55 26.66
C LYS A 237 -5.04 -20.36 25.82
N VAL A 238 -5.95 -20.61 24.89
CA VAL A 238 -6.54 -19.56 24.07
C VAL A 238 -7.90 -19.17 24.64
N THR A 239 -8.15 -17.87 24.75
CA THR A 239 -9.46 -17.31 25.10
C THR A 239 -9.97 -16.46 23.95
N SER A 240 -11.15 -16.78 23.44
CA SER A 240 -11.86 -15.90 22.50
C SER A 240 -12.45 -14.73 23.30
N ILE A 241 -11.91 -13.53 23.07
CA ILE A 241 -12.34 -12.30 23.76
C ILE A 241 -13.50 -11.67 23.01
N ILE A 242 -13.34 -11.56 21.69
CA ILE A 242 -14.35 -11.07 20.77
C ILE A 242 -14.48 -12.11 19.65
N PRO A 243 -15.59 -12.85 19.57
CA PRO A 243 -15.87 -13.71 18.42
C PRO A 243 -15.86 -12.89 17.13
N LEU A 244 -15.34 -13.41 16.03
CA LEU A 244 -15.25 -12.64 14.78
C LEU A 244 -16.64 -12.23 14.27
N VAL A 245 -17.63 -13.12 14.40
CA VAL A 245 -19.03 -12.81 14.16
C VAL A 245 -19.66 -12.34 15.47
N ASN A 246 -19.92 -11.06 15.58
CA ASN A 246 -20.52 -10.43 16.76
C ASN A 246 -21.36 -9.20 16.36
N GLU A 247 -22.10 -8.65 17.32
CA GLU A 247 -22.97 -7.47 17.14
C GLU A 247 -22.49 -6.27 18.00
N LEU A 248 -21.21 -6.23 18.35
CA LEU A 248 -20.67 -5.16 19.20
C LEU A 248 -20.60 -3.85 18.40
N ASN A 249 -21.08 -2.77 18.99
CA ASN A 249 -20.76 -1.44 18.49
C ASN A 249 -19.33 -1.03 18.85
N MET A 250 -18.83 0.07 18.27
CA MET A 250 -17.45 0.52 18.46
C MET A 250 -17.08 0.72 19.94
N THR A 251 -17.98 1.29 20.75
CA THR A 251 -17.76 1.51 22.18
C THR A 251 -17.64 0.19 22.93
N GLN A 252 -18.51 -0.77 22.64
CA GLN A 252 -18.47 -2.10 23.25
C GLN A 252 -17.24 -2.89 22.82
N LEU A 253 -16.87 -2.82 21.54
CA LEU A 253 -15.67 -3.46 21.00
C LEU A 253 -14.41 -2.95 21.71
N GLN A 254 -14.25 -1.62 21.82
CA GLN A 254 -13.13 -1.01 22.54
C GLN A 254 -13.12 -1.36 24.03
N ALA A 255 -14.29 -1.40 24.68
CA ALA A 255 -14.40 -1.78 26.07
C ALA A 255 -13.97 -3.25 26.27
N ALA A 256 -14.42 -4.15 25.42
CA ALA A 256 -14.06 -5.57 25.46
C ALA A 256 -12.54 -5.75 25.31
N ILE A 257 -11.91 -5.05 24.36
CA ILE A 257 -10.44 -5.06 24.20
C ILE A 257 -9.77 -4.58 25.51
N ARG A 258 -10.10 -3.38 26.00
CA ARG A 258 -9.44 -2.79 27.19
C ARG A 258 -9.65 -3.58 28.48
N GLN A 259 -10.77 -4.30 28.61
CA GLN A 259 -11.12 -5.08 29.80
C GLN A 259 -10.59 -6.52 29.79
N THR A 260 -9.89 -6.91 28.72
CA THR A 260 -9.29 -8.23 28.59
C THR A 260 -8.41 -8.55 29.81
N ARG A 261 -8.66 -9.69 30.46
CA ARG A 261 -7.87 -10.13 31.61
C ARG A 261 -6.52 -10.63 31.14
N TYR A 262 -5.46 -10.22 31.81
CA TYR A 262 -4.10 -10.67 31.54
C TYR A 262 -3.91 -12.14 31.97
N PRO A 263 -3.67 -13.08 31.04
CA PRO A 263 -3.53 -14.50 31.36
C PRO A 263 -2.27 -14.82 32.18
N CYS A 264 -1.14 -14.20 31.85
CA CYS A 264 0.14 -14.32 32.56
C CYS A 264 0.65 -15.78 32.66
N SER A 265 0.75 -16.48 31.53
CA SER A 265 1.22 -17.88 31.47
C SER A 265 2.25 -18.08 30.34
N ASN A 266 2.44 -19.30 29.83
CA ASN A 266 3.39 -19.61 28.73
C ASN A 266 2.97 -18.96 27.39
N THR A 267 3.79 -19.14 26.35
CA THR A 267 3.58 -18.55 25.01
C THR A 267 3.28 -19.66 23.97
N ASN A 268 2.00 -19.85 23.60
CA ASN A 268 1.58 -20.81 22.55
C ASN A 268 0.95 -20.09 21.35
N THR A 269 1.81 -19.45 20.55
CA THR A 269 1.42 -18.68 19.36
C THR A 269 0.70 -19.56 18.32
N TYR A 270 1.13 -20.82 18.15
CA TYR A 270 0.49 -21.79 17.27
C TYR A 270 -1.00 -21.95 17.60
N ALA A 271 -1.34 -22.15 18.87
CA ALA A 271 -2.72 -22.34 19.32
C ALA A 271 -3.56 -21.07 19.09
N GLY A 272 -3.00 -19.88 19.38
CA GLY A 272 -3.66 -18.60 19.13
C GLY A 272 -4.04 -18.43 17.67
N MET A 273 -3.10 -18.72 16.75
CA MET A 273 -3.35 -18.66 15.30
C MET A 273 -4.39 -19.70 14.85
N MET A 274 -4.34 -20.93 15.35
CA MET A 274 -5.34 -21.96 15.02
C MET A 274 -6.75 -21.54 15.46
N ALA A 275 -6.89 -20.94 16.65
CA ALA A 275 -8.17 -20.42 17.11
C ALA A 275 -8.69 -19.29 16.21
N ALA A 276 -7.80 -18.41 15.74
CA ALA A 276 -8.17 -17.37 14.79
C ALA A 276 -8.61 -17.95 13.43
N ILE A 277 -7.92 -18.98 12.91
CA ILE A 277 -8.37 -19.74 11.72
C ILE A 277 -9.79 -20.28 11.95
N ASP A 278 -10.09 -20.80 13.15
CA ASP A 278 -11.41 -21.30 13.48
C ASP A 278 -12.48 -20.20 13.59
N GLU A 279 -12.12 -18.99 14.02
CA GLU A 279 -13.01 -17.83 13.94
C GLU A 279 -13.34 -17.45 12.49
N PHE A 280 -12.36 -17.45 11.58
CA PHE A 280 -12.60 -17.20 10.14
C PHE A 280 -13.52 -18.23 9.49
N LYS A 281 -13.51 -19.49 9.96
CA LYS A 281 -14.42 -20.54 9.46
C LYS A 281 -15.89 -20.26 9.81
N LYS A 282 -16.16 -19.48 10.87
CA LYS A 282 -17.52 -19.12 11.31
C LYS A 282 -18.15 -18.01 10.45
N LEU A 283 -17.37 -17.32 9.61
CA LEU A 283 -17.90 -16.26 8.76
C LEU A 283 -18.96 -16.77 7.79
N PRO A 284 -20.01 -15.97 7.51
CA PRO A 284 -21.02 -16.32 6.52
C PRO A 284 -20.41 -16.56 5.13
N GLY A 285 -20.93 -17.55 4.40
CA GLY A 285 -20.47 -17.90 3.05
C GLY A 285 -20.52 -16.72 2.07
N ALA A 286 -21.51 -15.84 2.20
CA ALA A 286 -21.66 -14.64 1.36
C ALA A 286 -20.42 -13.73 1.37
N ARG A 287 -19.72 -13.61 2.51
CA ARG A 287 -18.50 -12.79 2.59
C ARG A 287 -17.35 -13.40 1.77
N LYS A 288 -17.24 -14.74 1.78
CA LYS A 288 -16.28 -15.47 0.93
C LYS A 288 -16.64 -15.37 -0.54
N GLU A 289 -17.93 -15.34 -0.89
CA GLU A 289 -18.38 -15.17 -2.28
C GLU A 289 -18.06 -13.78 -2.84
N LEU A 290 -18.16 -12.75 -2.00
CA LEU A 290 -17.72 -11.39 -2.31
C LEU A 290 -16.19 -11.25 -2.33
N GLY A 291 -15.45 -12.25 -1.86
CA GLY A 291 -13.99 -12.21 -1.80
C GLY A 291 -13.45 -11.21 -0.77
N ILE A 292 -14.20 -10.97 0.32
CA ILE A 292 -13.78 -10.05 1.39
C ILE A 292 -12.46 -10.55 1.99
N PRO A 293 -11.44 -9.68 2.12
CA PRO A 293 -10.15 -10.08 2.65
C PRO A 293 -10.22 -10.52 4.10
N GLN A 294 -9.44 -11.54 4.43
CA GLN A 294 -9.31 -12.08 5.78
C GLN A 294 -7.88 -11.82 6.29
N LEU A 295 -7.75 -11.04 7.36
CA LEU A 295 -6.46 -10.60 7.91
C LEU A 295 -6.32 -11.06 9.35
N MET A 296 -5.32 -11.91 9.60
CA MET A 296 -4.87 -12.26 10.93
C MET A 296 -3.72 -11.34 11.33
N VAL A 297 -3.82 -10.66 12.47
CA VAL A 297 -2.73 -9.83 13.01
C VAL A 297 -2.26 -10.44 14.32
N VAL A 298 -1.05 -10.98 14.32
CA VAL A 298 -0.44 -11.67 15.46
C VAL A 298 0.49 -10.72 16.19
N PHE A 299 0.20 -10.43 17.46
CA PHE A 299 1.04 -9.65 18.36
C PHE A 299 1.74 -10.61 19.31
N THR A 300 3.07 -10.56 19.36
CA THR A 300 3.90 -11.48 20.14
C THR A 300 5.15 -10.78 20.65
N ASP A 301 5.63 -11.16 21.84
CA ASP A 301 6.76 -10.48 22.49
C ASP A 301 7.96 -11.39 22.77
N GLY A 302 7.76 -12.70 22.71
CA GLY A 302 8.79 -13.70 22.93
C GLY A 302 8.80 -14.77 21.85
N GLU A 303 9.89 -15.55 21.85
CA GLU A 303 9.97 -16.82 21.13
C GLU A 303 8.83 -17.75 21.53
N HIS A 304 8.29 -18.48 20.56
CA HIS A 304 7.44 -19.61 20.89
C HIS A 304 8.23 -20.60 21.77
N ASN A 305 7.69 -20.89 22.95
CA ASN A 305 8.35 -21.79 23.92
C ASN A 305 7.75 -23.21 23.89
N VAL A 306 6.87 -23.48 22.93
CA VAL A 306 6.05 -24.69 22.85
C VAL A 306 5.86 -25.09 21.39
N GLU A 307 6.10 -26.36 21.09
CA GLU A 307 5.75 -26.97 19.80
C GLU A 307 4.22 -27.15 19.68
N PRO A 308 3.63 -26.99 18.47
CA PRO A 308 4.30 -26.80 17.18
C PRO A 308 4.76 -25.37 16.90
N ASP A 309 5.76 -25.24 16.02
CA ASP A 309 6.18 -23.95 15.45
C ASP A 309 5.01 -23.14 14.83
N PRO A 310 4.90 -21.82 15.10
CA PRO A 310 3.80 -21.00 14.60
C PRO A 310 3.79 -20.81 13.07
N GLY A 311 4.92 -21.03 12.38
CA GLY A 311 4.98 -21.06 10.92
C GLY A 311 4.09 -22.16 10.31
N VAL A 312 3.83 -23.26 11.03
CA VAL A 312 2.87 -24.29 10.60
C VAL A 312 1.45 -23.72 10.54
N SER A 313 1.06 -22.91 11.52
CA SER A 313 -0.23 -22.22 11.51
C SER A 313 -0.30 -21.15 10.43
N ALA A 314 0.80 -20.46 10.16
CA ALA A 314 0.88 -19.47 9.08
C ALA A 314 0.61 -20.11 7.70
N VAL A 315 1.20 -21.28 7.44
CA VAL A 315 0.94 -22.04 6.19
C VAL A 315 -0.54 -22.44 6.10
N LYS A 316 -1.13 -22.96 7.18
CA LYS A 316 -2.56 -23.32 7.20
C LYS A 316 -3.48 -22.11 6.99
N ALA A 317 -3.11 -20.96 7.55
CA ALA A 317 -3.85 -19.71 7.34
C ALA A 317 -3.81 -19.31 5.86
N ALA A 318 -2.64 -19.37 5.23
CA ALA A 318 -2.49 -19.07 3.81
C ALA A 318 -3.26 -20.03 2.89
N GLU A 319 -3.26 -21.34 3.19
CA GLU A 319 -4.07 -22.34 2.50
C GLU A 319 -5.57 -22.05 2.61
N ALA A 320 -6.01 -21.45 3.72
CA ALA A 320 -7.38 -21.01 3.93
C ALA A 320 -7.69 -19.63 3.30
N GLY A 321 -6.72 -18.99 2.63
CA GLY A 321 -6.86 -17.66 2.03
C GLY A 321 -6.78 -16.50 3.03
N ILE A 322 -6.27 -16.76 4.24
CA ILE A 322 -6.07 -15.75 5.28
C ILE A 322 -4.67 -15.15 5.14
N ILE A 323 -4.60 -13.83 5.13
CA ILE A 323 -3.35 -13.08 5.13
C ILE A 323 -2.89 -12.92 6.57
N THR A 324 -1.64 -13.27 6.86
CA THR A 324 -1.08 -13.17 8.21
C THR A 324 -0.09 -12.02 8.29
N CYS A 325 -0.28 -11.19 9.31
CA CYS A 325 0.61 -10.10 9.69
C CYS A 325 1.20 -10.40 11.06
N SER A 326 2.52 -10.30 11.19
CA SER A 326 3.22 -10.51 12.47
C SER A 326 3.70 -9.18 13.03
N PHE A 327 3.49 -8.96 14.32
CA PHE A 327 3.94 -7.77 15.02
C PHE A 327 4.71 -8.18 16.28
N GLY A 328 6.04 -8.04 16.22
CA GLY A 328 6.93 -8.29 17.35
C GLY A 328 7.09 -7.08 18.25
N ILE A 329 7.05 -7.29 19.57
CA ILE A 329 7.27 -6.22 20.55
C ILE A 329 8.45 -6.57 21.43
N GLY A 330 9.41 -5.65 21.56
CA GLY A 330 10.65 -5.86 22.27
C GLY A 330 11.72 -6.56 21.43
N ASN A 331 12.77 -7.03 22.12
CA ASN A 331 13.97 -7.59 21.50
C ASN A 331 14.08 -9.12 21.65
N SER A 332 13.06 -9.74 22.23
CA SER A 332 13.09 -11.16 22.61
C SER A 332 12.58 -12.11 21.52
N ILE A 333 12.00 -11.60 20.43
CA ILE A 333 11.58 -12.42 19.29
C ILE A 333 12.58 -12.33 18.12
N HIS A 334 12.90 -13.48 17.54
CA HIS A 334 13.73 -13.57 16.36
C HIS A 334 12.98 -13.06 15.12
N ASP A 335 13.66 -12.26 14.30
CA ASP A 335 13.12 -11.71 13.05
C ASP A 335 12.59 -12.81 12.12
N ASP A 336 13.29 -13.94 12.09
CA ASP A 336 12.98 -15.13 11.30
C ASP A 336 11.66 -15.78 11.71
N GLU A 337 11.32 -15.74 13.00
CA GLU A 337 10.04 -16.27 13.49
C GLU A 337 8.88 -15.38 13.07
N LEU A 338 9.01 -14.06 13.26
CA LEU A 338 8.03 -13.10 12.77
C LEU A 338 7.83 -13.24 11.26
N LEU A 339 8.93 -13.35 10.52
CA LEU A 339 8.87 -13.52 9.07
C LEU A 339 8.12 -14.80 8.69
N ARG A 340 8.30 -15.91 9.40
CA ARG A 340 7.55 -17.16 9.17
C ARG A 340 6.08 -17.05 9.55
N ILE A 341 5.74 -16.34 10.64
CA ILE A 341 4.34 -16.03 11.00
C ILE A 341 3.68 -15.21 9.87
N ALA A 342 4.39 -14.22 9.32
CA ALA A 342 3.96 -13.45 8.15
C ALA A 342 4.08 -14.23 6.82
N ASN A 343 4.20 -15.57 6.86
CA ASN A 343 4.31 -16.44 5.69
C ASN A 343 5.44 -16.07 4.72
N ASN A 344 6.58 -15.65 5.28
CA ASN A 344 7.77 -15.15 4.58
C ASN A 344 7.57 -13.85 3.79
N GLU A 345 6.48 -13.14 4.04
CA GLU A 345 6.21 -11.83 3.45
C GLU A 345 6.70 -10.71 4.37
N SER A 346 7.90 -10.20 4.06
CA SER A 346 8.53 -9.09 4.82
C SER A 346 7.63 -7.86 4.95
N ASP A 347 6.74 -7.64 3.98
CA ASP A 347 5.80 -6.52 3.93
C ASP A 347 4.68 -6.60 4.98
N PHE A 348 4.50 -7.76 5.60
CA PHE A 348 3.53 -8.03 6.67
C PHE A 348 4.22 -8.36 8.01
N LYS A 349 5.53 -8.13 8.09
CA LYS A 349 6.33 -8.32 9.29
C LYS A 349 6.70 -6.96 9.87
N PHE A 350 6.30 -6.71 11.11
CA PHE A 350 6.55 -5.48 11.84
C PHE A 350 7.19 -5.79 13.19
N ASN A 351 7.99 -4.86 13.69
CA ASN A 351 8.58 -4.94 15.01
C ASN A 351 8.79 -3.56 15.62
N THR A 352 8.75 -3.50 16.94
CA THR A 352 9.05 -2.29 17.72
C THR A 352 9.78 -2.67 19.00
N ASN A 353 10.56 -1.76 19.54
CA ASN A 353 11.39 -1.98 20.72
C ASN A 353 10.59 -1.86 22.03
N SER A 354 9.44 -1.18 22.02
CA SER A 354 8.63 -0.90 23.22
C SER A 354 7.13 -1.01 22.97
N TYR A 355 6.38 -1.29 24.03
CA TYR A 355 4.92 -1.22 24.04
C TYR A 355 4.41 0.22 23.97
N ASP A 356 5.22 1.21 24.36
CA ASP A 356 4.84 2.62 24.36
C ASP A 356 4.75 3.18 22.93
N THR A 357 5.65 2.72 22.06
CA THR A 357 5.71 3.10 20.63
C THR A 357 4.69 2.34 19.78
N LEU A 358 4.02 1.31 20.33
CA LEU A 358 3.00 0.55 19.62
C LEU A 358 1.87 1.44 19.07
N THR A 359 1.55 2.54 19.76
CA THR A 359 0.55 3.52 19.29
C THR A 359 0.93 4.10 17.93
N GLU A 360 2.21 4.37 17.70
CA GLU A 360 2.70 4.95 16.45
C GLU A 360 2.81 3.88 15.36
N GLN A 361 3.22 2.67 15.75
CA GLN A 361 3.40 1.54 14.85
C GLN A 361 2.07 0.93 14.38
N ILE A 362 0.97 1.19 15.11
CA ILE A 362 -0.38 0.75 14.74
C ILE A 362 -0.82 1.29 13.38
N VAL A 363 -0.28 2.45 12.98
CA VAL A 363 -0.59 3.07 11.69
C VAL A 363 -0.02 2.23 10.54
N LEU A 364 1.07 1.51 10.74
CA LEU A 364 1.60 0.58 9.73
C LEU A 364 0.64 -0.59 9.50
N ILE A 365 0.09 -1.15 10.59
CA ILE A 365 -0.93 -2.21 10.54
C ILE A 365 -2.19 -1.65 9.87
N ALA A 366 -2.63 -0.46 10.27
CA ALA A 366 -3.78 0.21 9.69
C ALA A 366 -3.63 0.40 8.18
N ARG A 367 -2.50 0.95 7.73
CA ARG A 367 -2.20 1.12 6.29
C ARG A 367 -2.17 -0.22 5.56
N ARG A 368 -1.65 -1.29 6.18
CA ARG A 368 -1.71 -2.64 5.60
C ARG A 368 -3.14 -3.14 5.49
N ALA A 369 -3.92 -3.08 6.56
CA ALA A 369 -5.32 -3.50 6.59
C ALA A 369 -6.16 -2.79 5.51
N LYS A 370 -5.98 -1.48 5.34
CA LYS A 370 -6.68 -0.66 4.34
C LYS A 370 -6.32 -0.98 2.88
N THR A 371 -5.16 -1.60 2.66
CA THR A 371 -4.63 -1.88 1.32
C THR A 371 -4.72 -3.35 0.92
N VAL A 372 -5.30 -4.20 1.77
CA VAL A 372 -5.56 -5.59 1.43
C VAL A 372 -6.65 -5.64 0.34
N PRO A 373 -6.39 -6.25 -0.82
CA PRO A 373 -7.35 -6.27 -1.90
C PRO A 373 -8.48 -7.27 -1.66
N GLN A 374 -9.71 -6.85 -1.97
CA GLN A 374 -10.84 -7.77 -2.15
C GLN A 374 -10.64 -8.60 -3.42
N THR A 375 -11.07 -9.87 -3.41
CA THR A 375 -10.92 -10.80 -4.54
C THR A 375 -12.27 -11.19 -5.15
N PRO A 376 -12.97 -10.25 -5.82
CA PRO A 376 -14.29 -10.51 -6.37
C PRO A 376 -14.24 -11.55 -7.48
N LYS A 377 -15.32 -12.32 -7.63
CA LYS A 377 -15.44 -13.35 -8.67
C LYS A 377 -15.85 -12.73 -10.00
N MET A 378 -15.45 -13.37 -11.10
CA MET A 378 -15.95 -13.03 -12.42
C MET A 378 -17.49 -13.15 -12.47
N GLY A 379 -18.17 -12.19 -13.08
CA GLY A 379 -19.64 -12.11 -13.11
C GLY A 379 -20.28 -11.50 -11.86
N SER A 380 -19.49 -11.16 -10.83
CA SER A 380 -20.01 -10.53 -9.61
C SER A 380 -20.22 -9.01 -9.76
N GLU A 381 -21.01 -8.47 -8.85
CA GLU A 381 -21.23 -7.05 -8.64
C GLU A 381 -20.86 -6.71 -7.20
N THR A 382 -20.06 -5.67 -7.02
CA THR A 382 -19.69 -5.14 -5.70
C THR A 382 -20.16 -3.70 -5.60
N GLU A 383 -20.70 -3.34 -4.44
CA GLU A 383 -21.08 -1.98 -4.09
C GLU A 383 -20.16 -1.43 -2.99
N GLU A 384 -19.72 -0.18 -3.12
CA GLU A 384 -18.88 0.50 -2.13
C GLU A 384 -19.44 1.88 -1.79
N THR A 385 -19.17 2.31 -0.55
CA THR A 385 -19.32 3.70 -0.13
C THR A 385 -17.96 4.23 0.31
N LEU A 386 -17.45 5.24 -0.40
CA LEU A 386 -16.21 5.94 -0.07
C LEU A 386 -16.59 7.27 0.59
N LYS A 387 -16.21 7.45 1.86
CA LYS A 387 -16.74 8.52 2.71
C LYS A 387 -16.00 9.83 2.47
N GLU A 388 -14.68 9.75 2.40
CA GLU A 388 -13.80 10.90 2.23
C GLU A 388 -13.29 11.03 0.79
N ILE A 389 -12.76 12.20 0.44
CA ILE A 389 -12.05 12.40 -0.84
C ILE A 389 -10.70 11.68 -0.77
N GLY A 390 -10.33 10.95 -1.82
CA GLY A 390 -9.09 10.17 -1.87
C GLY A 390 -9.17 8.85 -1.11
N ASP A 391 -10.33 8.48 -0.57
CA ASP A 391 -10.57 7.12 -0.07
C ASP A 391 -10.37 6.12 -1.21
N LYS A 392 -9.73 4.99 -0.90
CA LYS A 392 -9.39 3.94 -1.87
C LYS A 392 -9.99 2.60 -1.50
N ARG A 393 -10.34 1.82 -2.53
CA ARG A 393 -10.72 0.41 -2.44
C ARG A 393 -9.87 -0.40 -3.40
N TYR A 394 -9.22 -1.44 -2.89
CA TYR A 394 -8.32 -2.27 -3.67
C TYR A 394 -8.96 -3.60 -4.03
N TYR A 395 -8.76 -4.03 -5.26
CA TYR A 395 -9.25 -5.30 -5.78
C TYR A 395 -8.13 -6.06 -6.47
N ARG A 396 -8.23 -7.38 -6.42
CA ARG A 396 -7.41 -8.30 -7.22
C ARG A 396 -8.33 -9.23 -7.98
N LEU A 397 -8.19 -9.26 -9.29
CA LEU A 397 -9.08 -10.01 -10.17
C LEU A 397 -8.29 -10.87 -11.15
N GLY A 398 -8.64 -12.15 -11.23
CA GLY A 398 -8.13 -13.03 -12.29
C GLY A 398 -8.70 -12.66 -13.66
N VAL A 399 -7.83 -12.40 -14.64
CA VAL A 399 -8.20 -12.02 -16.00
C VAL A 399 -8.12 -13.25 -16.94
N PRO A 400 -9.24 -13.62 -17.61
CA PRO A 400 -9.27 -14.74 -18.54
C PRO A 400 -8.58 -14.40 -19.88
N ASP A 401 -8.37 -15.41 -20.73
CA ASP A 401 -7.66 -15.25 -22.02
C ASP A 401 -8.33 -14.26 -22.99
N ASN A 402 -9.64 -14.04 -22.85
CA ASN A 402 -10.39 -13.07 -23.65
C ASN A 402 -10.47 -11.67 -22.99
N GLY A 403 -9.77 -11.45 -21.88
CA GLY A 403 -9.80 -10.19 -21.13
C GLY A 403 -11.03 -10.05 -20.23
N THR A 404 -11.17 -8.88 -19.60
CA THR A 404 -12.24 -8.58 -18.65
C THR A 404 -12.80 -7.20 -18.96
N THR A 405 -14.12 -7.02 -18.85
CA THR A 405 -14.72 -5.68 -18.83
C THR A 405 -15.16 -5.33 -17.41
N ILE A 406 -14.74 -4.16 -16.93
CA ILE A 406 -15.22 -3.55 -15.70
C ILE A 406 -16.29 -2.54 -16.05
N ILE A 407 -17.48 -2.65 -15.45
CA ILE A 407 -18.56 -1.68 -15.59
C ILE A 407 -18.68 -0.90 -14.29
N LEU A 408 -18.27 0.36 -14.32
CA LEU A 408 -18.29 1.25 -13.17
C LEU A 408 -19.52 2.17 -13.22
N ILE A 409 -20.34 2.13 -12.17
CA ILE A 409 -21.58 2.92 -12.07
C ILE A 409 -21.45 3.82 -10.85
N ASN A 410 -21.25 5.11 -11.08
CA ASN A 410 -21.29 6.13 -10.03
C ASN A 410 -22.75 6.49 -9.74
N GLU A 411 -23.28 5.98 -8.62
CA GLU A 411 -24.65 6.28 -8.17
C GLU A 411 -24.73 7.64 -7.49
N ARG A 412 -23.66 8.02 -6.78
CA ARG A 412 -23.47 9.33 -6.16
C ARG A 412 -21.98 9.68 -6.15
N GLY A 413 -21.67 10.95 -6.36
CA GLY A 413 -20.28 11.43 -6.37
C GLY A 413 -19.52 10.99 -7.61
N GLU A 414 -18.21 11.19 -7.59
CA GLU A 414 -17.31 10.80 -8.67
C GLU A 414 -16.27 9.81 -8.15
N THR A 415 -16.15 8.66 -8.83
CA THR A 415 -15.05 7.72 -8.62
C THR A 415 -14.38 7.36 -9.94
N ARG A 416 -13.09 7.01 -9.85
CA ARG A 416 -12.31 6.46 -10.98
C ARG A 416 -11.46 5.30 -10.48
N GLY A 417 -11.17 4.37 -11.37
CA GLY A 417 -10.27 3.26 -11.11
C GLY A 417 -8.94 3.41 -11.80
N TYR A 418 -7.91 2.83 -11.21
CA TYR A 418 -6.58 2.64 -11.78
C TYR A 418 -6.26 1.16 -11.75
N TRP A 419 -5.74 0.60 -12.83
CA TRP A 419 -5.41 -0.82 -12.87
C TRP A 419 -3.98 -1.07 -13.35
N THR A 420 -3.38 -2.16 -12.89
CA THR A 420 -2.07 -2.62 -13.36
C THR A 420 -1.92 -4.14 -13.26
N TYR A 421 -1.14 -4.70 -14.18
CA TYR A 421 -0.63 -6.08 -14.12
C TYR A 421 0.67 -6.21 -13.33
N SER A 422 1.24 -5.10 -12.87
CA SER A 422 2.35 -5.16 -11.95
C SER A 422 1.87 -5.64 -10.57
N ASN A 423 2.80 -6.16 -9.77
CA ASN A 423 2.52 -6.48 -8.37
C ASN A 423 2.54 -5.21 -7.48
N GLU A 424 2.55 -4.01 -8.06
CA GLU A 424 2.47 -2.74 -7.34
C GLU A 424 1.00 -2.33 -7.11
N ARG A 425 0.78 -1.40 -6.18
CA ARG A 425 -0.56 -0.87 -5.92
C ARG A 425 -0.84 0.24 -6.94
N PRO A 426 -1.86 0.10 -7.81
CA PRO A 426 -2.19 1.14 -8.75
C PRO A 426 -2.69 2.39 -8.03
N SER A 427 -2.41 3.54 -8.60
CA SER A 427 -2.79 4.86 -8.09
C SER A 427 -2.75 5.88 -9.22
N SER A 428 -3.04 7.15 -8.93
CA SER A 428 -2.86 8.23 -9.90
C SER A 428 -1.39 8.43 -10.34
N ALA A 429 -0.44 7.87 -9.58
CA ALA A 429 0.99 7.94 -9.87
C ALA A 429 1.52 6.74 -10.66
N PHE A 430 0.83 5.60 -10.64
CA PHE A 430 1.28 4.38 -11.32
C PHE A 430 0.10 3.51 -11.78
N TYR A 431 -0.03 3.30 -13.09
CA TYR A 431 -1.09 2.47 -13.67
C TYR A 431 -0.80 2.05 -15.12
N ASP A 432 -1.39 0.95 -15.58
CA ASP A 432 -1.41 0.54 -16.98
C ASP A 432 -2.64 1.09 -17.72
N GLY A 433 -3.74 1.34 -17.00
CA GLY A 433 -4.92 2.03 -17.53
C GLY A 433 -5.85 2.58 -16.45
N VAL A 434 -6.86 3.33 -16.89
CA VAL A 434 -7.87 3.98 -16.05
C VAL A 434 -9.24 3.36 -16.31
N ILE A 435 -10.04 3.20 -15.26
CA ILE A 435 -11.46 2.82 -15.33
C ILE A 435 -12.28 4.07 -15.04
N THR A 436 -13.14 4.46 -15.97
CA THR A 436 -14.09 5.56 -15.81
C THR A 436 -15.51 5.04 -15.68
N ALA A 437 -16.45 5.92 -15.35
CA ALA A 437 -17.87 5.56 -15.36
C ALA A 437 -18.28 5.04 -16.75
N GLY A 438 -18.97 3.89 -16.78
CA GLY A 438 -19.27 3.14 -17.99
C GLY A 438 -18.45 1.85 -18.07
N GLU A 439 -18.18 1.40 -19.28
CA GLU A 439 -17.51 0.12 -19.56
C GLU A 439 -16.04 0.37 -19.88
N THR A 440 -15.15 -0.36 -19.20
CA THR A 440 -13.71 -0.34 -19.44
C THR A 440 -13.22 -1.75 -19.70
N PHE A 441 -12.72 -2.02 -20.91
CA PHE A 441 -12.09 -3.29 -21.23
C PHE A 441 -10.63 -3.32 -20.75
N ILE A 442 -10.30 -4.31 -19.93
CA ILE A 442 -8.96 -4.68 -19.52
C ILE A 442 -8.53 -5.87 -20.40
N PRO A 443 -7.61 -5.66 -21.36
CA PRO A 443 -7.17 -6.72 -22.27
C PRO A 443 -6.43 -7.81 -21.50
N PRO A 444 -6.40 -9.07 -21.98
CA PRO A 444 -5.61 -10.12 -21.33
C PRO A 444 -4.14 -9.69 -21.21
N PRO A 445 -3.42 -10.16 -20.17
CA PRO A 445 -2.02 -9.77 -19.98
C PRO A 445 -1.21 -10.11 -21.23
N PRO A 446 -0.30 -9.22 -21.68
CA PRO A 446 0.46 -9.44 -22.90
C PRO A 446 1.22 -10.76 -22.82
N GLN A 447 1.05 -11.62 -23.83
CA GLN A 447 1.79 -12.88 -23.91
C GLN A 447 3.29 -12.55 -23.93
N ARG A 448 4.08 -13.26 -23.10
CA ARG A 448 5.54 -13.12 -23.12
C ARG A 448 6.05 -13.48 -24.52
N VAL A 449 6.37 -12.50 -25.34
CA VAL A 449 7.09 -12.73 -26.60
C VAL A 449 8.49 -13.18 -26.21
N SER A 450 8.88 -14.39 -26.62
CA SER A 450 10.22 -14.96 -26.38
C SER A 450 11.28 -14.32 -27.30
N SER A 451 11.32 -12.99 -27.38
CA SER A 451 12.41 -12.27 -28.05
C SER A 451 13.40 -11.80 -26.99
N GLY A 452 14.64 -12.25 -27.09
CA GLY A 452 15.71 -12.14 -26.09
C GLY A 452 16.19 -10.73 -25.70
N GLU A 453 15.41 -9.69 -25.93
CA GLU A 453 15.80 -8.28 -25.71
C GLU A 453 15.08 -7.60 -24.53
N VAL A 454 14.10 -8.24 -23.88
CA VAL A 454 13.44 -7.68 -22.66
C VAL A 454 13.94 -8.37 -21.38
N ARG A 455 15.19 -8.83 -21.39
CA ARG A 455 15.80 -9.58 -20.27
C ARG A 455 16.38 -8.70 -19.15
N GLN A 456 16.05 -7.41 -19.09
CA GLN A 456 16.63 -6.48 -18.11
C GLN A 456 15.64 -5.60 -17.31
N ARG A 457 14.32 -5.85 -17.33
CA ARG A 457 13.38 -5.02 -16.53
C ARG A 457 12.36 -5.73 -15.67
N ARG A 458 12.31 -7.06 -15.63
CA ARG A 458 11.37 -7.79 -14.77
C ARG A 458 11.96 -9.11 -14.32
N GLU A 459 12.81 -9.07 -13.30
CA GLU A 459 13.20 -10.29 -12.57
C GLU A 459 13.72 -9.91 -11.17
N ALA A 460 12.80 -9.74 -10.23
CA ALA A 460 13.03 -9.97 -8.81
C ALA A 460 11.68 -10.28 -8.12
N ILE A 461 11.65 -11.40 -7.41
CA ILE A 461 10.54 -12.03 -6.67
C ILE A 461 9.77 -13.07 -7.51
N GLN A 462 10.09 -14.33 -7.20
CA GLN A 462 9.38 -15.53 -7.61
C GLN A 462 7.99 -15.55 -6.97
N ASP A 463 6.97 -15.39 -7.80
CA ASP A 463 5.64 -15.95 -7.60
C ASP A 463 5.16 -16.38 -9.00
N PRO A 464 4.48 -17.54 -9.15
CA PRO A 464 3.95 -17.92 -10.46
C PRO A 464 3.01 -16.80 -10.95
N PRO A 465 2.96 -16.50 -12.27
CA PRO A 465 2.09 -15.46 -12.78
C PRO A 465 0.64 -15.92 -12.61
N LYS A 466 0.03 -15.58 -11.47
CA LYS A 466 -1.42 -15.46 -11.40
C LYS A 466 -1.75 -14.33 -12.37
N ARG A 467 -2.62 -14.59 -13.34
CA ARG A 467 -3.05 -13.61 -14.36
C ARG A 467 -3.97 -12.56 -13.73
N ASP A 468 -3.54 -12.01 -12.61
CA ASP A 468 -4.35 -11.15 -11.77
C ASP A 468 -4.02 -9.70 -12.13
N VAL A 469 -5.07 -8.89 -12.25
CA VAL A 469 -4.96 -7.43 -12.33
C VAL A 469 -5.24 -6.85 -10.95
N MET A 470 -4.41 -5.91 -10.53
CA MET A 470 -4.69 -5.07 -9.37
C MET A 470 -5.50 -3.86 -9.81
N ILE A 471 -6.54 -3.51 -9.05
CA ILE A 471 -7.38 -2.33 -9.31
C ILE A 471 -7.46 -1.51 -8.01
N ALA A 472 -7.37 -0.19 -8.13
CA ALA A 472 -7.67 0.75 -7.05
C ALA A 472 -8.79 1.68 -7.53
N LEU A 473 -9.95 1.64 -6.87
CA LEU A 473 -11.00 2.64 -7.01
C LEU A 473 -10.75 3.78 -6.04
N GLU A 474 -10.82 5.02 -6.50
CA GLU A 474 -10.56 6.23 -5.75
C GLU A 474 -11.74 7.21 -5.87
N SER A 475 -12.13 7.82 -4.74
CA SER A 475 -13.17 8.85 -4.69
C SER A 475 -12.61 10.25 -4.94
N PHE A 476 -13.36 11.05 -5.69
CA PHE A 476 -13.11 12.47 -5.93
C PHE A 476 -14.21 13.35 -5.32
N SER A 477 -15.10 12.77 -4.52
CA SER A 477 -16.18 13.44 -3.79
C SER A 477 -16.44 12.71 -2.48
N THR A 478 -16.90 13.42 -1.46
CA THR A 478 -17.36 12.79 -0.22
C THR A 478 -18.64 12.00 -0.43
N ASP A 479 -18.85 10.97 0.38
CA ASP A 479 -19.99 10.04 0.30
C ASP A 479 -20.25 9.49 -1.11
N SER A 480 -19.19 9.12 -1.83
CA SER A 480 -19.29 8.53 -3.16
C SER A 480 -19.82 7.10 -3.07
N ARG A 481 -20.91 6.81 -3.78
CA ARG A 481 -21.52 5.47 -3.86
C ARG A 481 -21.31 4.92 -5.25
N VAL A 482 -20.66 3.77 -5.34
CA VAL A 482 -20.24 3.16 -6.60
C VAL A 482 -20.59 1.68 -6.65
N ARG A 483 -21.03 1.23 -7.83
CA ARG A 483 -21.15 -0.20 -8.15
C ARG A 483 -20.15 -0.57 -9.22
N MET A 484 -19.44 -1.67 -9.00
CA MET A 484 -18.50 -2.26 -9.94
C MET A 484 -19.00 -3.64 -10.34
N LYS A 485 -19.33 -3.82 -11.62
CA LYS A 485 -19.65 -5.13 -12.21
C LYS A 485 -18.48 -5.65 -13.01
N ILE A 486 -18.29 -6.96 -12.95
CA ILE A 486 -17.15 -7.63 -13.59
C ILE A 486 -17.68 -8.62 -14.62
N ALA A 487 -17.35 -8.42 -15.89
CA ALA A 487 -17.76 -9.31 -16.99
C ALA A 487 -16.53 -9.92 -17.68
N ALA A 488 -16.64 -11.17 -18.11
CA ALA A 488 -15.61 -11.84 -18.89
C ALA A 488 -15.66 -11.38 -20.35
N GLY A 489 -14.50 -11.19 -20.96
CA GLY A 489 -14.36 -10.76 -22.34
C GLY A 489 -14.59 -9.27 -22.54
N ASP A 490 -14.52 -8.86 -23.81
CA ASP A 490 -14.87 -7.53 -24.25
C ASP A 490 -16.37 -7.44 -24.50
N VAL A 491 -17.12 -6.90 -23.53
CA VAL A 491 -18.57 -6.65 -23.71
C VAL A 491 -18.84 -5.25 -24.25
N THR A 492 -17.81 -4.40 -24.44
CA THR A 492 -17.96 -3.03 -24.98
C THR A 492 -18.52 -3.05 -26.41
N THR A 493 -18.27 -4.13 -27.13
CA THR A 493 -18.76 -4.35 -28.51
C THR A 493 -20.20 -4.89 -28.56
N SER A 494 -20.69 -5.51 -27.49
CA SER A 494 -22.06 -6.04 -27.41
C SER A 494 -23.13 -4.96 -27.25
N GLY A 495 -22.72 -3.73 -26.94
CA GLY A 495 -23.55 -2.53 -26.89
C GLY A 495 -23.69 -1.77 -28.22
N ALA A 496 -23.14 -2.25 -29.34
CA ALA A 496 -23.28 -1.63 -30.66
C ALA A 496 -24.71 -1.75 -31.29
N THR A 497 -25.73 -1.98 -30.45
CA THR A 497 -27.14 -1.63 -30.71
C THR A 497 -27.65 -0.63 -29.67
N ARG A 498 -26.82 0.33 -29.25
CA ARG A 498 -27.31 1.58 -28.65
C ARG A 498 -27.56 2.57 -29.78
N VAL A 499 -28.85 2.85 -29.97
CA VAL A 499 -29.40 3.88 -30.85
C VAL A 499 -28.56 5.16 -30.76
N ASP A 500 -28.07 5.56 -31.92
CA ASP A 500 -27.30 6.76 -32.17
C ASP A 500 -28.13 8.02 -31.84
N VAL A 501 -28.08 8.51 -30.60
CA VAL A 501 -28.74 9.78 -30.21
C VAL A 501 -27.85 10.99 -30.51
N THR A 502 -26.60 10.78 -30.91
CA THR A 502 -25.67 11.85 -31.31
C THR A 502 -25.79 12.27 -32.78
N CYS A 503 -26.49 11.51 -33.63
CA CYS A 503 -26.78 11.91 -35.02
C CYS A 503 -28.07 12.75 -35.20
N PHE A 504 -28.96 12.85 -34.19
CA PHE A 504 -30.21 13.61 -34.34
C PHE A 504 -30.12 15.10 -33.96
N VAL A 505 -29.07 15.51 -33.24
CA VAL A 505 -28.89 16.93 -32.85
C VAL A 505 -28.07 17.72 -33.87
N LEU A 506 -27.26 17.05 -34.70
CA LEU A 506 -26.53 17.70 -35.81
C LEU A 506 -27.37 17.83 -37.10
N ALA A 507 -28.40 17.00 -37.28
CA ALA A 507 -29.31 17.12 -38.42
C ALA A 507 -30.39 18.21 -38.27
N THR A 508 -30.73 18.61 -37.03
CA THR A 508 -31.72 19.68 -36.79
C THR A 508 -31.11 21.08 -36.74
N VAL A 509 -29.81 21.21 -36.45
CA VAL A 509 -29.10 22.50 -36.46
C VAL A 509 -28.64 22.90 -37.88
N LEU A 510 -28.46 21.94 -38.79
CA LEU A 510 -28.09 22.24 -40.19
C LEU A 510 -29.29 22.58 -41.10
N THR A 511 -30.53 22.24 -40.73
CA THR A 511 -31.73 22.66 -41.48
C THR A 511 -32.24 24.05 -41.12
N PHE A 512 -31.84 24.60 -39.95
CA PHE A 512 -32.27 25.94 -39.53
C PHE A 512 -31.37 27.07 -40.03
N THR A 513 -30.12 26.78 -40.43
CA THR A 513 -29.20 27.79 -40.98
C THR A 513 -29.32 27.99 -42.49
N VAL A 514 -29.97 27.07 -43.23
CA VAL A 514 -30.21 27.19 -44.68
C VAL A 514 -31.54 27.90 -45.02
N SER A 515 -32.46 28.08 -44.06
CA SER A 515 -33.71 28.84 -44.27
C SER A 515 -33.64 30.31 -43.89
N LEU A 516 -32.49 30.79 -43.38
CA LEU A 516 -32.25 32.20 -43.00
C LEU A 516 -31.26 32.94 -43.92
N LEU A 517 -30.85 32.31 -45.02
CA LEU A 517 -29.96 32.88 -46.04
C LEU A 517 -30.53 32.75 -47.48
N LYS A 518 -31.85 32.84 -47.60
CA LYS A 518 -32.54 33.11 -48.88
C LYS A 518 -33.43 34.33 -48.75
#